data_AF-A0A4U9DAA3-F1
#
_entry.id   AF-A0A4U9DAA3-F1
#
_cell.length_a   1.000
_cell.length_b   1.000
_cell.length_c   1.000
_cell.angle_alpha   90.00
_cell.angle_beta   90.00
_cell.angle_gamma   90.00
#
_symmetry.space_group_name_H-M   'P 1'
#
loop_
_entity.id
_entity.type
_entity.pdbx_description
1 polymer ?
#
loop_
_entity_poly.entity_id
_entity_poly.type
_entity_poly.pdbx_seq_one_letter_code
_entity_poly.pdbx_strand_id
1 'polypeptide(L)'
;MGITSIFMLVIMIIYILFFGGTVGPILWIIIPELSPNIIRGKLMSWATFLIWSGSFIVSQTFPMLTDNRLLNEWFNGSFPFLLYGLCCLLWFLLNLFCVTETKDKSLEQISAEMSAA
;
A
#
# COMPACT_ATOMS: atom_id res chain seq x y z
N MET A 1 29.45 -12.59 0.26
CA MET A 1 28.21 -12.14 -0.39
C MET A 1 27.76 -13.25 -1.33
N GLY A 2 26.79 -14.06 -0.89
CA GLY A 2 26.29 -15.19 -1.68
C GLY A 2 25.38 -14.73 -2.81
N ILE A 3 25.27 -15.53 -3.87
CA ILE A 3 24.40 -15.30 -5.04
C ILE A 3 22.96 -14.91 -4.64
N THR A 4 22.49 -15.47 -3.52
CA THR A 4 21.19 -15.20 -2.90
C THR A 4 20.96 -13.72 -2.52
N SER A 5 22.01 -12.99 -2.11
CA SER A 5 21.90 -11.58 -1.72
C SER A 5 21.72 -10.65 -2.92
N ILE A 6 22.44 -10.91 -4.02
CA ILE A 6 22.31 -10.13 -5.26
C ILE A 6 20.93 -10.37 -5.87
N PHE A 7 20.46 -11.63 -5.87
CA PHE A 7 19.12 -11.98 -6.34
C PHE A 7 18.02 -11.25 -5.56
N MET A 8 18.08 -11.23 -4.23
CA MET A 8 17.13 -10.45 -3.40
C MET A 8 17.17 -8.96 -3.72
N LEU A 9 18.36 -8.39 -3.89
CA LEU A 9 18.53 -6.97 -4.19
C LEU A 9 17.88 -6.60 -5.54
N VAL A 10 18.06 -7.42 -6.57
CA VAL A 10 17.41 -7.20 -7.88
C VAL A 10 15.89 -7.23 -7.75
N ILE A 11 15.35 -8.21 -7.01
CA ILE A 11 13.91 -8.30 -6.79
C ILE A 11 13.38 -7.08 -6.02
N MET A 12 14.10 -6.61 -4.99
CA MET A 12 13.73 -5.40 -4.27
C MET A 12 13.73 -4.15 -5.15
N ILE A 13 14.72 -3.99 -6.03
CA ILE A 13 14.75 -2.87 -6.98
C ILE A 13 13.52 -2.91 -7.89
N ILE A 14 13.21 -4.09 -8.46
CA ILE A 14 12.04 -4.28 -9.30
C ILE A 14 10.76 -3.90 -8.53
N TYR A 15 10.62 -4.39 -7.30
CA TYR A 15 9.50 -4.03 -6.42
C TYR A 15 9.38 -2.50 -6.22
N ILE A 16 10.48 -1.82 -5.91
CA ILE A 16 10.50 -0.36 -5.71
C ILE A 16 10.10 0.39 -6.99
N LEU A 17 10.56 -0.07 -8.16
CA LEU A 17 10.21 0.54 -9.45
C LEU A 17 8.70 0.44 -9.74
N PHE A 18 8.12 -0.75 -9.56
CA PHE A 18 6.68 -0.93 -9.75
C PHE A 18 5.87 -0.14 -8.72
N PHE A 19 6.28 -0.16 -7.45
CA PHE A 19 5.61 0.61 -6.40
C PHE A 19 5.63 2.12 -6.68
N GLY A 20 6.78 2.66 -7.09
CA GLY A 20 6.95 4.07 -7.43
C GLY A 20 6.20 4.50 -8.69
N GLY A 21 6.02 3.58 -9.66
CA GLY A 21 5.28 3.86 -10.90
C GLY A 21 3.76 3.69 -10.79
N THR A 22 3.25 3.04 -9.75
CA THR A 22 1.83 2.69 -9.63
C THR A 22 1.22 3.20 -8.33
N VAL A 23 1.34 2.43 -7.25
CA VAL A 23 0.66 2.65 -5.98
C VAL A 23 0.99 4.01 -5.39
N GLY A 24 2.26 4.42 -5.44
CA GLY A 24 2.72 5.72 -4.93
C GLY A 24 1.92 6.90 -5.51
N PRO A 25 2.03 7.19 -6.81
CA PRO A 25 1.33 8.32 -7.43
C PRO A 25 -0.19 8.14 -7.49
N ILE A 26 -0.69 6.93 -7.76
CA ILE A 26 -2.13 6.69 -7.95
C ILE A 26 -2.91 6.97 -6.67
N LEU A 27 -2.38 6.59 -5.50
CA LEU A 27 -3.05 6.86 -4.22
C LEU A 27 -3.32 8.35 -4.00
N TRP A 28 -2.36 9.21 -4.35
CA TRP A 28 -2.52 10.66 -4.19
C TRP A 28 -3.46 11.30 -5.22
N ILE A 29 -3.76 10.60 -6.32
CA ILE A 29 -4.69 11.04 -7.36
C ILE A 29 -6.12 10.56 -7.07
N ILE A 30 -6.30 9.33 -6.58
CA ILE A 30 -7.62 8.73 -6.40
C ILE A 30 -8.33 9.21 -5.12
N ILE A 31 -7.59 9.44 -4.02
CA ILE A 31 -8.17 9.96 -2.77
C ILE A 31 -8.93 11.29 -2.99
N PRO A 32 -8.40 12.31 -3.68
CA PRO A 32 -9.12 13.56 -3.91
C PRO A 32 -10.27 13.38 -4.91
N GLU A 33 -10.15 12.48 -5.88
CA GLU A 33 -11.20 12.18 -6.86
C GLU A 33 -12.42 11.53 -6.22
N LEU A 34 -12.22 10.58 -5.31
CA LEU A 34 -13.27 9.93 -4.53
C LEU A 34 -13.83 10.82 -3.42
N SER A 35 -13.14 11.91 -3.08
CA SER A 35 -13.56 12.78 -1.99
C SER A 35 -14.61 13.80 -2.44
N PRO A 36 -15.75 13.95 -1.72
CA PRO A 36 -16.71 15.01 -1.99
C PRO A 36 -16.07 16.39 -1.80
N ASN A 37 -16.34 17.32 -2.73
CA ASN A 37 -15.71 18.64 -2.77
C ASN A 37 -15.75 19.40 -1.42
N ILE A 38 -16.84 19.26 -0.66
CA ILE A 38 -17.05 19.98 0.61
C ILE A 38 -16.15 19.46 1.75
N ILE A 39 -15.86 18.16 1.78
CA ILE A 39 -15.09 17.51 2.86
C ILE A 39 -13.74 16.96 2.42
N ARG A 40 -13.34 17.21 1.17
CA ARG A 40 -12.09 16.71 0.58
C ARG A 40 -10.87 17.00 1.44
N GLY A 41 -10.75 18.21 1.98
CA GLY A 41 -9.64 18.56 2.87
C GLY A 41 -9.58 17.68 4.13
N LYS A 42 -10.72 17.40 4.77
CA LYS A 42 -10.79 16.56 5.98
C LYS A 42 -10.46 15.10 5.66
N LEU A 43 -11.02 14.56 4.58
CA LEU A 43 -10.74 13.19 4.15
C LEU A 43 -9.27 13.01 3.79
N MET A 44 -8.67 13.98 3.10
CA MET A 44 -7.25 13.98 2.79
C MET A 44 -6.35 13.99 4.02
N SER A 45 -6.67 14.80 5.03
CA SER A 45 -5.91 14.82 6.28
C SER A 45 -5.98 13.47 7.00
N TRP A 46 -7.16 12.86 7.08
CA TRP A 46 -7.33 11.53 7.67
C TRP A 46 -6.61 10.44 6.89
N ALA A 47 -6.72 10.43 5.55
CA ALA A 47 -6.02 9.48 4.70
C ALA A 47 -4.49 9.60 4.88
N THR A 48 -3.96 10.82 4.88
CA THR A 48 -2.54 11.09 5.12
C THR A 48 -2.11 10.59 6.50
N PHE A 49 -2.87 10.90 7.54
CA PHE A 49 -2.60 10.42 8.89
C PHE A 49 -2.55 8.89 8.97
N LEU A 50 -3.49 8.19 8.33
CA LEU A 50 -3.52 6.72 8.29
C LEU A 50 -2.33 6.13 7.52
N ILE A 51 -1.96 6.73 6.37
CA ILE A 51 -0.77 6.31 5.59
C ILE A 51 0.50 6.41 6.43
N TRP A 52 0.70 7.54 7.12
CA TRP A 52 1.88 7.75 7.96
C TRP A 52 1.86 6.89 9.23
N SER A 53 0.68 6.68 9.82
CA SER A 53 0.53 5.76 10.96
C SER A 53 0.87 4.32 10.57
N GLY A 54 0.37 3.86 9.41
CA GLY A 54 0.72 2.55 8.86
C GLY A 54 2.22 2.43 8.58
N SER A 55 2.80 3.48 8.00
CA SER A 55 4.25 3.56 7.75
C SER A 55 5.05 3.45 9.05
N PHE A 56 4.63 4.17 10.09
CA PHE A 56 5.25 4.10 11.41
C PHE A 56 5.16 2.70 12.01
N ILE A 57 3.98 2.07 11.98
CA ILE A 57 3.78 0.71 12.49
C ILE A 57 4.72 -0.26 11.78
N VAL A 58 4.79 -0.23 10.44
CA VAL A 58 5.68 -1.10 9.66
C VAL A 58 7.14 -0.81 9.99
N SER A 59 7.56 0.45 10.07
CA SER A 59 8.93 0.81 10.41
C SER A 59 9.36 0.33 11.80
N GLN A 60 8.45 0.25 12.77
CA GLN A 60 8.76 -0.28 14.11
C GLN A 60 8.70 -1.80 14.16
N THR A 61 7.70 -2.41 13.52
CA THR A 61 7.47 -3.86 13.59
C THR A 61 8.42 -4.65 12.69
N PHE A 62 8.91 -4.07 11.60
CA PHE A 62 9.84 -4.74 10.68
C PHE A 62 11.16 -5.15 11.38
N PRO A 63 11.90 -4.28 12.10
CA PRO A 63 13.05 -4.70 12.90
C PRO A 63 12.70 -5.74 13.96
N MET A 64 11.58 -5.56 14.68
CA MET A 64 11.15 -6.50 15.73
C MET A 64 10.92 -7.93 15.20
N LEU A 65 10.39 -8.06 13.99
CA LEU A 65 10.16 -9.34 13.32
C LEU A 65 11.47 -9.93 12.76
N THR A 66 12.36 -9.08 12.27
CA THR A 66 13.63 -9.49 11.67
C THR A 66 14.69 -9.85 12.72
N ASP A 67 14.62 -9.27 13.91
CA ASP A 67 15.53 -9.57 15.04
C ASP A 67 15.03 -10.73 15.91
N ASN A 68 13.83 -11.26 15.64
CA ASN A 68 13.26 -12.36 16.39
C ASN A 68 13.97 -13.69 16.05
N ARG A 69 14.66 -14.27 17.04
CA ARG A 69 15.47 -15.49 16.86
C ARG A 69 14.66 -16.70 16.39
N LEU A 70 13.44 -16.90 16.92
CA LEU A 70 12.59 -18.03 16.56
C LEU A 70 12.11 -17.91 15.12
N LEU A 71 11.68 -16.73 14.69
CA LEU A 71 11.26 -16.52 13.30
C LEU A 71 12.43 -16.68 12.32
N ASN A 72 13.62 -16.24 12.69
CA ASN A 72 14.81 -16.40 11.87
C ASN A 72 15.23 -17.87 11.72
N GLU A 73 15.12 -18.68 12.76
CA GLU A 73 15.42 -20.12 12.67
C GLU A 73 14.44 -20.85 11.75
N TRP A 74 13.17 -20.46 11.72
CA TRP A 74 12.11 -21.13 10.95
C TRP A 74 11.96 -20.61 9.51
N PHE A 75 12.17 -19.31 9.29
CA PHE A 75 11.91 -18.64 8.01
C PHE A 75 13.15 -17.98 7.39
N ASN A 76 14.32 -18.10 8.02
CA ASN A 76 15.59 -17.54 7.53
C ASN A 76 15.47 -16.04 7.17
N GLY A 77 14.83 -15.26 8.05
CA GLY A 77 14.61 -13.82 7.86
C GLY A 77 13.56 -13.43 6.81
N SER A 78 12.88 -14.39 6.18
CA SER A 78 11.90 -14.12 5.11
C SER A 78 10.48 -13.81 5.62
N PHE A 79 10.20 -14.06 6.91
CA PHE A 79 8.87 -13.89 7.50
C PHE A 79 8.26 -12.48 7.36
N PRO A 80 8.99 -11.37 7.62
CA PRO A 80 8.42 -10.03 7.46
C PRO A 80 7.93 -9.79 6.03
N PHE A 81 8.70 -10.22 5.03
CA PHE A 81 8.34 -10.07 3.62
C PHE A 81 7.08 -10.85 3.24
N LEU A 82 6.90 -12.06 3.77
CA LEU A 82 5.68 -12.84 3.56
C LEU A 82 4.46 -12.19 4.22
N LEU A 83 4.62 -11.71 5.46
CA LEU A 83 3.54 -11.05 6.21
C LEU A 83 3.07 -9.79 5.49
N TYR A 84 3.99 -8.88 5.15
CA TYR A 84 3.64 -7.63 4.47
C TYR A 84 3.20 -7.88 3.02
N GLY A 85 3.76 -8.88 2.34
CA GLY A 85 3.29 -9.31 1.03
C GLY A 85 1.83 -9.76 1.05
N LEU A 86 1.41 -10.51 2.08
CA LEU A 86 0.03 -10.91 2.26
C LEU A 86 -0.88 -9.71 2.56
N CYS A 87 -0.42 -8.76 3.39
CA CYS A 87 -1.15 -7.51 3.62
C CYS A 87 -1.35 -6.71 2.32
N CYS A 88 -0.32 -6.61 1.47
CA CYS A 88 -0.44 -5.97 0.15
C CYS A 88 -1.43 -6.69 -0.77
N LEU A 89 -1.46 -8.03 -0.75
CA LEU A 89 -2.42 -8.81 -1.52
C LEU A 89 -3.85 -8.56 -1.05
N LEU A 90 -4.08 -8.56 0.28
CA LEU A 90 -5.39 -8.22 0.85
C LEU A 90 -5.81 -6.79 0.49
N TRP A 91 -4.89 -5.83 0.59
CA TRP A 91 -5.15 -4.45 0.15
C TRP A 91 -5.53 -4.39 -1.33
N PHE A 92 -4.82 -5.09 -2.20
CA PHE A 92 -5.12 -5.15 -3.63
C PHE A 92 -6.51 -5.73 -3.89
N LEU A 93 -6.86 -6.84 -3.24
CA LEU A 93 -8.19 -7.46 -3.36
C LEU A 93 -9.29 -6.52 -2.87
N LEU A 94 -9.10 -5.84 -1.74
CA LEU A 94 -10.07 -4.87 -1.23
C LEU A 94 -10.25 -3.69 -2.20
N ASN A 95 -9.18 -3.18 -2.81
CA ASN A 95 -9.31 -2.12 -3.81
C ASN A 95 -10.06 -2.60 -5.05
N LEU A 96 -9.82 -3.83 -5.50
CA LEU A 96 -10.50 -4.40 -6.66
C LEU A 96 -12.03 -4.47 -6.49
N PHE A 97 -12.52 -4.69 -5.26
CA PHE A 97 -13.96 -4.82 -4.98
C PHE A 97 -14.61 -3.55 -4.42
N CYS A 98 -13.87 -2.74 -3.67
CA CYS A 98 -14.44 -1.60 -2.93
C CYS A 98 -14.19 -0.25 -3.59
N VAL A 99 -13.24 -0.13 -4.53
CA VAL A 99 -12.93 1.15 -5.17
C VAL A 99 -13.50 1.17 -6.58
N THR A 100 -14.28 2.21 -6.88
CA THR A 100 -14.81 2.48 -8.21
C THR A 100 -13.73 3.06 -9.11
N GLU A 101 -13.66 2.59 -10.36
CA GLU A 101 -12.74 3.13 -11.37
C GLU A 101 -13.09 4.60 -11.69
N THR A 102 -12.12 5.50 -11.50
CA THR A 102 -12.26 6.95 -11.72
C THR A 102 -11.73 7.42 -13.06
N LYS A 103 -10.99 6.55 -13.78
CA LYS A 103 -10.39 6.90 -15.07
C LYS A 103 -11.45 7.32 -16.11
N ASP A 104 -11.15 8.41 -16.81
CA ASP A 104 -11.96 8.99 -17.90
C ASP A 104 -13.38 9.44 -17.49
N LYS A 105 -13.65 9.59 -16.18
CA LYS A 105 -14.94 10.08 -15.65
C LYS A 105 -14.82 11.51 -15.14
N SER A 106 -15.92 12.27 -15.23
CA SER A 106 -16.02 13.56 -14.55
C SER A 106 -16.23 13.34 -13.04
N LEU A 107 -15.84 14.33 -12.22
CA LEU A 107 -16.06 14.29 -10.77
C LEU A 107 -17.54 14.12 -10.39
N GLU A 108 -18.45 14.62 -11.23
CA GLU A 108 -19.90 14.49 -11.06
C GLU A 108 -20.35 13.03 -11.25
N GLN A 109 -19.84 12.37 -12.31
CA GLN A 109 -20.12 10.95 -12.57
C GLN A 109 -19.61 10.05 -11.43
N ILE A 110 -18.40 10.31 -10.93
CA ILE A 110 -17.82 9.58 -9.79
C ILE A 110 -18.70 9.76 -8.54
N SER A 111 -19.13 10.99 -8.25
CA SER A 111 -19.98 11.24 -7.08
C SER A 111 -21.36 10.56 -7.17
N ALA A 112 -21.92 10.47 -8.38
CA ALA A 112 -23.21 9.81 -8.62
C ALA A 112 -23.09 8.28 -8.45
N GLU A 113 -22.01 7.68 -8.95
CA GLU A 113 -21.74 6.24 -8.77
C GLU A 113 -21.48 5.88 -7.30
N MET A 114 -20.70 6.70 -6.57
CA MET A 114 -20.47 6.49 -5.13
C MET A 114 -21.71 6.67 -4.28
N SER A 115 -22.71 7.44 -4.75
CA SER A 115 -23.99 7.62 -4.03
C SER A 115 -25.00 6.51 -4.33
N ALA A 116 -24.80 5.76 -5.42
CA ALA A 116 -25.67 4.68 -5.87
C ALA A 116 -25.22 3.29 -5.39
N ALA A 117 -23.95 3.17 -4.95
CA ALA A 117 -23.35 1.99 -4.34
C ALA A 117 -23.57 1.96 -2.82
#